data_AF-A0A9D5EP40-F1
#
_entry.id   AF-A0A9D5EP40-F1
#
_cell.length_a   1.000
_cell.length_b   1.000
_cell.length_c   1.000
_cell.angle_alpha   90.00
_cell.angle_beta   90.00
_cell.angle_gamma   90.00
#
_symmetry.space_group_name_H-M   'P 1'
#
loop_
_entity.id
_entity.type
_entity.pdbx_description
1 polymer ?
#
loop_
_entity_poly.entity_id
_entity_poly.type
_entity_poly.pdbx_seq_one_letter_code
_entity_poly.pdbx_strand_id
1 'polypeptide(L)'
;MPTEQTKPIISDVELARLRARAAETRAQLAHKPGVSELLSPEELADAAPFYFALRTCVAELKKAREAVGLTLAQVAEKTGLATETLCRLETGMATNPTWQTLGLYAAAVGRKLNLTASV
;
A
#
# COMPACT_ATOMS: atom_id res chain seq x y z
N MET A 1 25.95 -2.22 -33.18
CA MET A 1 26.14 -3.25 -32.14
C MET A 1 25.63 -2.71 -30.82
N PRO A 2 24.71 -3.38 -30.13
CA PRO A 2 24.33 -3.00 -28.77
C PRO A 2 25.51 -3.31 -27.83
N THR A 3 25.97 -2.32 -27.09
CA THR A 3 26.99 -2.47 -26.06
C THR A 3 26.41 -3.20 -24.87
N GLU A 4 26.94 -4.39 -24.58
CA GLU A 4 26.64 -5.15 -23.37
C GLU A 4 27.12 -4.34 -22.15
N GLN A 5 26.17 -3.72 -21.45
CA GLN A 5 26.45 -3.08 -20.17
C GLN A 5 26.58 -4.18 -19.11
N THR A 6 27.80 -4.66 -18.88
CA THR A 6 28.08 -5.63 -17.81
C THR A 6 27.79 -4.99 -16.46
N LYS A 7 26.68 -5.39 -15.83
CA LYS A 7 26.29 -4.95 -14.49
C LYS A 7 27.42 -5.34 -13.52
N PRO A 8 27.92 -4.41 -12.68
CA PRO A 8 29.06 -4.71 -11.82
C PRO A 8 28.73 -5.86 -10.87
N ILE A 9 29.58 -6.89 -10.86
CA ILE A 9 29.49 -8.03 -9.96
C ILE A 9 29.98 -7.55 -8.59
N ILE A 10 29.06 -7.36 -7.64
CA ILE A 10 29.38 -6.99 -6.27
C ILE A 10 30.12 -8.18 -5.63
N SER A 11 31.26 -7.94 -4.97
CA SER A 11 32.00 -8.99 -4.28
C SER A 11 31.21 -9.57 -3.11
N ASP A 12 31.47 -10.83 -2.75
CA ASP A 12 30.77 -11.49 -1.63
C ASP A 12 30.94 -10.73 -0.30
N VAL A 13 32.11 -10.13 -0.10
CA VAL A 13 32.42 -9.31 1.07
C VAL A 13 31.56 -8.05 1.10
N GLU A 14 31.44 -7.37 -0.02
CA GLU A 14 30.64 -6.15 -0.11
C GLU A 14 29.13 -6.47 -0.02
N LEU A 15 28.69 -7.58 -0.60
CA LEU A 15 27.33 -8.07 -0.46
C LEU A 15 26.99 -8.41 1.00
N ALA A 16 27.90 -9.04 1.73
CA ALA A 16 27.74 -9.32 3.16
C ALA A 16 27.65 -8.04 3.99
N ARG A 17 28.49 -7.03 3.70
CA ARG A 17 28.43 -5.70 4.33
C ARG A 17 27.08 -5.02 4.08
N LEU A 18 26.60 -5.01 2.84
CA LEU A 18 25.31 -4.42 2.48
C LEU A 18 24.14 -5.12 3.20
N ARG A 19 24.18 -6.45 3.31
CA ARG A 19 23.17 -7.22 4.05
C ARG A 19 23.19 -6.90 5.55
N ALA A 20 24.37 -6.83 6.16
CA ALA A 20 24.51 -6.48 7.57
C ALA A 20 23.94 -5.09 7.86
N ARG A 21 24.28 -4.10 7.02
CA ARG A 21 23.72 -2.74 7.12
C ARG A 21 22.20 -2.73 6.98
N ALA A 22 21.65 -3.45 6.01
CA ALA A 22 20.20 -3.53 5.83
C ALA A 22 19.49 -4.22 7.01
N ALA A 23 20.10 -5.23 7.62
CA ALA A 23 19.58 -5.88 8.82
C ALA A 23 19.59 -4.92 10.02
N GLU A 24 20.67 -4.17 10.22
CA GLU A 24 20.78 -3.16 11.25
C GLU A 24 19.74 -2.04 11.07
N THR A 25 19.57 -1.51 9.86
CA THR A 25 18.53 -0.52 9.56
C THR A 25 17.13 -1.06 9.87
N ARG A 26 16.84 -2.32 9.53
CA ARG A 26 15.54 -2.92 9.87
C ARG A 26 15.35 -3.10 11.38
N ALA A 27 16.41 -3.43 12.11
CA ALA A 27 16.35 -3.54 13.56
C ALA A 27 16.11 -2.17 14.21
N GLN A 28 16.77 -1.12 13.73
CA GLN A 28 16.54 0.26 14.18
C GLN A 28 15.12 0.76 13.87
N LEU A 29 14.53 0.30 12.76
CA LEU A 29 13.16 0.61 12.34
C LEU A 29 12.16 -0.50 12.67
N ALA A 30 12.46 -1.34 13.67
CA ALA A 30 11.57 -2.43 14.06
C ALA A 30 10.26 -1.90 14.68
N HIS A 31 10.33 -0.77 15.39
CA HIS A 31 9.14 -0.09 15.89
C HIS A 31 8.37 0.55 14.75
N LYS A 32 7.11 0.14 14.59
CA LYS A 32 6.17 0.69 13.61
C LYS A 32 5.13 1.47 14.39
N PRO A 33 5.36 2.77 14.63
CA PRO A 33 4.49 3.56 15.50
C PRO A 33 3.05 3.48 15.00
N GLY A 34 2.12 3.27 15.94
CA GLY A 34 0.69 3.34 15.66
C GLY A 34 0.26 4.76 15.29
N VAL A 35 -0.94 4.90 14.73
CA VAL A 35 -1.50 6.21 14.38
C VAL A 35 -1.51 7.18 15.58
N SER A 36 -1.81 6.67 16.78
CA SER A 36 -1.83 7.44 18.02
C SER A 36 -0.45 7.90 18.51
N GLU A 37 0.64 7.30 18.00
CA GLU A 37 2.01 7.70 18.33
C GLU A 37 2.56 8.73 17.34
N LEU A 38 1.97 8.81 16.14
CA LEU A 38 2.39 9.71 15.07
C LEU A 38 1.66 11.05 15.10
N LEU A 39 0.45 11.08 15.66
CA LEU A 39 -0.44 12.24 15.62
C LEU A 39 -1.01 12.51 17.00
N SER A 40 -1.04 13.79 17.38
CA SER A 40 -1.86 14.24 18.50
C SER A 40 -3.36 14.02 18.21
N PRO A 41 -4.23 14.01 19.23
CA PRO A 41 -5.69 13.92 19.02
C PRO A 41 -6.24 15.03 18.11
N GLU A 42 -5.65 16.24 18.18
CA GLU A 42 -6.02 17.39 17.37
C GLU A 42 -5.57 17.21 15.92
N GLU A 43 -4.31 16.84 15.68
CA GLU A 43 -3.81 16.53 14.34
C GLU A 43 -4.55 15.34 13.72
N LEU A 44 -4.99 14.38 14.53
CA LEU A 44 -5.80 13.25 14.08
C LEU A 44 -7.20 13.68 13.63
N ALA A 45 -7.81 14.64 14.34
CA ALA A 45 -9.10 15.22 13.99
C ALA A 45 -9.01 16.11 12.74
N ASP A 46 -7.91 16.87 12.60
CA ASP A 46 -7.65 17.78 11.48
C ASP A 46 -7.14 17.06 10.23
N ALA A 47 -6.50 15.90 10.38
CA ALA A 47 -6.04 15.06 9.29
C ALA A 47 -7.23 14.45 8.56
N ALA A 48 -7.90 15.28 7.74
CA ALA A 48 -9.05 15.01 6.90
C ALA A 48 -9.98 13.95 7.51
N PRO A 49 -11.13 14.28 8.11
CA PRO A 49 -11.91 13.37 8.98
C PRO A 49 -12.27 12.00 8.37
N PHE A 50 -12.13 11.84 7.05
CA PHE A 50 -12.32 10.61 6.30
C PHE A 50 -11.04 9.81 6.00
N TYR A 51 -9.84 10.36 6.20
CA TYR A 51 -8.56 9.76 5.78
C TYR A 51 -8.31 8.43 6.47
N PHE A 52 -8.41 8.37 7.81
CA PHE A 52 -8.22 7.10 8.53
C PHE A 52 -9.30 6.08 8.20
N ALA A 53 -10.55 6.51 8.02
CA ALA A 53 -11.63 5.64 7.56
C ALA A 53 -11.33 5.08 6.16
N LEU A 54 -10.86 5.91 5.23
CA LEU A 54 -10.42 5.50 3.91
C LEU A 54 -9.24 4.53 3.98
N ARG A 55 -8.21 4.82 4.78
CA ARG A 55 -7.04 3.94 4.94
C ARG A 55 -7.43 2.58 5.51
N THR A 56 -8.36 2.55 6.44
CA THR A 56 -8.93 1.32 7.00
C THR A 56 -9.67 0.52 5.93
N CYS A 57 -10.57 1.18 5.18
CA CYS A 57 -11.27 0.56 4.05
C CYS A 57 -10.31 -0.04 3.02
N VAL A 58 -9.31 0.73 2.58
CA VAL A 58 -8.32 0.28 1.59
C VAL A 58 -7.46 -0.86 2.14
N ALA A 59 -7.09 -0.85 3.42
CA ALA A 59 -6.35 -1.94 4.04
C ALA A 59 -7.15 -3.26 4.03
N GLU A 60 -8.46 -3.20 4.29
CA GLU A 60 -9.33 -4.38 4.21
C GLU A 60 -9.51 -4.89 2.78
N LEU A 61 -9.62 -3.99 1.80
CA LEU A 61 -9.62 -4.38 0.38
C LEU A 61 -8.32 -5.06 -0.03
N LYS A 62 -7.17 -4.51 0.39
CA LYS A 62 -5.84 -5.11 0.15
C LYS A 62 -5.73 -6.50 0.77
N LYS A 63 -6.11 -6.65 2.04
CA LYS A 63 -6.13 -7.97 2.71
C LYS A 63 -7.02 -8.96 1.95
N ALA A 64 -8.21 -8.53 1.52
CA ALA A 64 -9.11 -9.38 0.74
C ALA A 64 -8.47 -9.80 -0.59
N ARG A 65 -7.83 -8.87 -1.32
CA ARG A 65 -7.07 -9.15 -2.54
C ARG A 65 -5.99 -10.21 -2.32
N GLU A 66 -5.19 -10.04 -1.27
CA GLU A 66 -4.10 -10.94 -0.93
C GLU A 66 -4.61 -12.33 -0.50
N ALA A 67 -5.71 -12.39 0.24
CA ALA A 67 -6.33 -13.65 0.66
C ALA A 67 -6.86 -14.49 -0.52
N VAL A 68 -7.32 -13.84 -1.60
CA VAL A 68 -7.74 -14.54 -2.83
C VAL A 68 -6.60 -14.70 -3.85
N GLY A 69 -5.37 -14.33 -3.49
CA GLY A 69 -4.17 -14.54 -4.32
C GLY A 69 -4.10 -13.66 -5.57
N LEU A 70 -4.83 -12.53 -5.63
CA LEU A 70 -4.84 -11.66 -6.79
C LEU A 70 -3.68 -10.65 -6.75
N THR A 71 -3.00 -10.49 -7.88
CA THR A 71 -2.06 -9.40 -8.14
C THR A 71 -2.80 -8.11 -8.50
N LEU A 72 -2.13 -6.95 -8.38
CA LEU A 72 -2.70 -5.67 -8.83
C LEU A 72 -3.01 -5.67 -10.34
N ALA A 73 -2.21 -6.37 -11.15
CA ALA A 73 -2.45 -6.49 -12.60
C ALA A 73 -3.74 -7.26 -12.90
N GLN A 74 -4.00 -8.35 -12.19
CA GLN A 74 -5.24 -9.12 -12.35
C GLN A 74 -6.47 -8.33 -11.88
N VAL A 75 -6.34 -7.51 -10.83
CA VAL A 75 -7.42 -6.60 -10.41
C VAL A 75 -7.66 -5.51 -11.47
N ALA A 76 -6.59 -4.96 -12.06
CA ALA A 76 -6.69 -4.00 -13.16
C ALA A 76 -7.47 -4.59 -14.35
N GLU A 77 -7.13 -5.82 -14.78
CA GLU A 77 -7.85 -6.52 -15.85
C GLU A 77 -9.34 -6.72 -15.53
N LYS A 78 -9.68 -7.10 -14.28
CA LYS A 78 -11.07 -7.31 -13.86
C LYS A 78 -11.89 -6.03 -13.77
N THR A 79 -11.25 -4.90 -13.47
CA THR A 79 -11.94 -3.64 -13.16
C THR A 79 -11.89 -2.62 -14.29
N GLY A 80 -10.96 -2.78 -15.24
CA GLY A 80 -10.61 -1.75 -16.22
C GLY A 80 -9.84 -0.56 -15.63
N LEU A 81 -9.46 -0.61 -14.35
CA LEU A 81 -8.64 0.43 -13.72
C LEU A 81 -7.16 0.24 -14.10
N ALA A 82 -6.40 1.33 -14.17
CA ALA A 82 -4.97 1.24 -14.34
C ALA A 82 -4.30 0.62 -13.09
N THR A 83 -3.30 -0.25 -13.28
CA THR A 83 -2.51 -0.85 -12.19
C THR A 83 -1.86 0.21 -11.30
N GLU A 84 -1.43 1.34 -11.88
CA GLU A 84 -0.90 2.48 -11.13
C GLU A 84 -1.94 3.09 -10.17
N THR A 85 -3.20 3.21 -10.60
CA THR A 85 -4.30 3.70 -9.76
C THR A 85 -4.49 2.81 -8.54
N LEU A 86 -4.46 1.49 -8.73
CA LEU A 86 -4.58 0.52 -7.63
C LEU A 86 -3.37 0.58 -6.69
N CYS A 87 -2.16 0.71 -7.24
CA CYS A 87 -0.93 0.88 -6.46
C CYS A 87 -1.01 2.13 -5.57
N ARG A 88 -1.31 3.29 -6.17
CA ARG A 88 -1.46 4.56 -5.45
C ARG A 88 -2.53 4.51 -4.37
N LEU A 89 -3.62 3.78 -4.64
CA LEU A 89 -4.68 3.55 -3.67
C LEU A 89 -4.13 2.77 -2.46
N GLU A 90 -3.49 1.62 -2.68
CA GLU A 90 -2.95 0.78 -1.60
C GLU A 90 -1.82 1.46 -0.81
N THR A 91 -0.99 2.29 -1.46
CA THR A 91 0.12 2.99 -0.81
C THR A 91 -0.28 4.29 -0.11
N GLY A 92 -1.50 4.80 -0.34
CA GLY A 92 -1.97 6.05 0.26
C GLY A 92 -1.58 7.31 -0.51
N MET A 93 -1.01 7.16 -1.71
CA MET A 93 -0.78 8.27 -2.63
C MET A 93 -2.07 8.79 -3.28
N ALA A 94 -3.15 8.00 -3.25
CA ALA A 94 -4.49 8.47 -3.60
C ALA A 94 -5.26 8.82 -2.32
N THR A 95 -5.36 10.12 -2.02
CA THR A 95 -5.96 10.65 -0.79
C THR A 95 -7.48 10.84 -0.90
N ASN A 96 -8.02 10.96 -2.12
CA ASN A 96 -9.44 11.14 -2.37
C ASN A 96 -9.90 10.33 -3.59
N PRO A 97 -9.97 9.00 -3.50
CA PRO A 97 -10.50 8.16 -4.57
C PRO A 97 -12.02 8.29 -4.70
N THR A 98 -12.55 8.09 -5.91
CA THR A 98 -14.00 8.08 -6.12
C THR A 98 -14.64 6.84 -5.51
N TRP A 99 -15.92 6.96 -5.15
CA TRP A 99 -16.70 5.83 -4.65
C TRP A 99 -16.83 4.69 -5.67
N GLN A 100 -16.89 5.04 -6.95
CA GLN A 100 -16.82 4.08 -8.05
C GLN A 100 -15.50 3.30 -8.06
N THR A 101 -14.36 3.97 -7.86
CA THR A 101 -13.04 3.31 -7.83
C THR A 101 -12.97 2.26 -6.72
N LEU A 102 -13.42 2.65 -5.52
CA LEU A 102 -13.46 1.74 -4.37
C LEU A 102 -14.45 0.59 -4.61
N GLY A 103 -15.62 0.87 -5.19
CA GLY A 103 -16.63 -0.14 -5.50
C GLY A 103 -16.17 -1.17 -6.53
N LEU A 104 -15.50 -0.72 -7.61
CA LEU A 104 -14.93 -1.62 -8.62
C LEU A 104 -13.87 -2.53 -8.01
N TYR A 105 -12.98 -1.98 -7.20
CA TYR A 105 -11.97 -2.80 -6.51
C TYR A 105 -12.65 -3.81 -5.55
N ALA A 106 -13.57 -3.36 -4.71
CA ALA A 106 -14.31 -4.25 -3.80
C ALA A 106 -14.98 -5.41 -4.54
N ALA A 107 -15.67 -5.12 -5.65
CA ALA A 107 -16.32 -6.15 -6.46
C ALA A 107 -15.30 -7.16 -7.04
N ALA A 108 -14.14 -6.69 -7.52
CA ALA A 108 -13.10 -7.56 -8.09
C ALA A 108 -12.49 -8.54 -7.08
N VAL A 109 -12.53 -8.21 -5.79
CA VAL A 109 -12.07 -9.08 -4.69
C VAL A 109 -13.21 -9.80 -3.96
N GLY A 110 -14.43 -9.80 -4.51
CA GLY A 110 -15.59 -10.49 -3.93
C GLY A 110 -16.12 -9.83 -2.65
N ARG A 111 -15.95 -8.51 -2.51
CA ARG A 111 -16.45 -7.70 -1.39
C ARG A 111 -17.50 -6.69 -1.88
N LYS A 112 -18.22 -6.10 -0.93
CA LYS A 112 -19.17 -5.01 -1.15
C LYS A 112 -18.88 -3.90 -0.16
N LEU A 113 -18.92 -2.65 -0.62
CA LEU A 113 -18.83 -1.48 0.24
C LEU A 113 -20.22 -1.12 0.78
N ASN A 114 -20.28 -0.83 2.07
CA ASN A 114 -21.47 -0.29 2.73
C ASN A 114 -21.09 1.04 3.38
N LEU A 115 -21.95 2.05 3.25
CA LEU A 115 -21.83 3.30 3.97
C LEU A 115 -22.80 3.28 5.14
N THR A 116 -22.29 3.55 6.33
CA THR A 116 -23.07 3.69 7.56
C THR A 116 -22.70 5.00 8.22
N ALA A 117 -23.69 5.81 8.56
CA ALA A 117 -23.52 6.95 9.45
C ALA A 117 -23.94 6.51 10.86
N SER A 118 -23.11 6.84 11.85
CA SER A 118 -23.36 6.55 13.27
C SER A 118 -23.37 7.87 14.03
N VAL A 119 -24.23 7.95 15.04
CA VAL A 119 -24.41 9.11 15.92
C VAL A 119 -23.43 9.03 17.08
#